data_AF-A0A2D6SXK0-F1
#
_entry.id   AF-A0A2D6SXK0-F1
#
_cell.length_a   1.000
_cell.length_b   1.000
_cell.length_c   1.000
_cell.angle_alpha   90.00
_cell.angle_beta   90.00
_cell.angle_gamma   90.00
#
_symmetry.space_group_name_H-M   'P 1'
#
loop_
_entity.id
_entity.type
_entity.pdbx_description
1 polymer ?
#
loop_
_entity_poly.entity_id
_entity_poly.type
_entity_poly.pdbx_seq_one_letter_code
_entity_poly.pdbx_strand_id
1 'polypeptide(L)'
;MHRPERGVWIVSNGPLDDPADARSRFVADYLTGMEDGLDQWLPRTETLLAHHATQGSPDVCLHRGEYGTVSSTTVALTGSPEGAVFRYTPGPPCQSETIDFSPALQKLLSDRRED
;
A
#
# COMPACT_ATOMS: atom_id res chain seq x y z
N MET A 1 -3.50 -14.73 -21.29
CA MET A 1 -3.31 -14.00 -20.02
C MET A 1 -3.82 -12.59 -20.23
N HIS A 2 -4.92 -12.19 -19.58
CA HIS A 2 -5.40 -10.80 -19.65
C HIS A 2 -4.54 -9.95 -18.71
N ARG A 3 -3.97 -8.88 -19.24
CA ARG A 3 -3.27 -7.87 -18.45
C ARG A 3 -4.34 -6.98 -17.80
N PRO A 4 -4.32 -6.76 -16.47
CA PRO A 4 -5.22 -5.80 -15.86
C PRO A 4 -4.99 -4.41 -16.46
N GLU A 5 -6.08 -3.68 -16.67
CA GLU A 5 -5.99 -2.29 -17.08
C GLU A 5 -5.21 -1.46 -16.04
N ARG A 6 -4.61 -0.37 -16.51
CA ARG A 6 -3.95 0.58 -15.59
C ARG A 6 -5.01 1.16 -14.65
N GLY A 7 -4.75 1.09 -13.35
CA GLY A 7 -5.67 1.60 -12.35
C GLY A 7 -5.32 1.19 -10.93
N VAL A 8 -6.15 1.62 -10.00
CA VAL A 8 -6.10 1.23 -8.60
C VAL A 8 -6.99 0.00 -8.42
N TRP A 9 -6.40 -1.07 -7.85
CA TRP A 9 -7.09 -2.31 -7.56
C TRP A 9 -7.05 -2.55 -6.06
N ILE A 10 -8.20 -2.86 -5.46
CA ILE A 10 -8.33 -3.01 -4.01
C ILE A 10 -8.99 -4.34 -3.73
N VAL A 11 -8.42 -5.06 -2.78
CA VAL A 11 -8.96 -6.32 -2.28
C VAL A 11 -9.12 -6.17 -0.77
N SER A 12 -10.32 -6.45 -0.28
CA SER A 12 -10.66 -6.40 1.13
C SER A 12 -11.24 -7.75 1.59
N ASN A 13 -11.81 -7.81 2.79
CA ASN A 13 -12.41 -9.04 3.33
C ASN A 13 -13.86 -9.26 2.84
N GLY A 14 -14.45 -8.30 2.12
CA GLY A 14 -15.78 -8.40 1.54
C GLY A 14 -15.77 -9.01 0.14
N PRO A 15 -16.96 -9.14 -0.50
CA PRO A 15 -17.04 -9.43 -1.93
C PRO A 15 -16.25 -8.39 -2.74
N LEU A 16 -15.53 -8.84 -3.77
CA LEU A 16 -14.64 -7.98 -4.58
C LEU A 16 -15.39 -6.78 -5.19
N ASP A 17 -16.62 -7.00 -5.63
CA ASP A 17 -17.44 -6.00 -6.32
C ASP A 17 -18.49 -5.36 -5.41
N ASP A 18 -18.32 -5.41 -4.07
CA ASP A 18 -19.30 -4.84 -3.14
C ASP A 18 -19.29 -3.30 -3.21
N PRO A 19 -20.30 -2.65 -3.83
CA PRO A 19 -20.35 -1.20 -3.91
C PRO A 19 -20.61 -0.56 -2.54
N ALA A 20 -21.01 -1.33 -1.52
CA ALA A 20 -21.24 -0.84 -0.18
C ALA A 20 -19.96 -0.76 0.66
N ASP A 21 -18.83 -1.34 0.23
CA ASP A 21 -17.56 -1.25 0.97
C ASP A 21 -17.01 0.19 0.96
N ALA A 22 -17.34 0.93 2.03
CA ALA A 22 -16.95 2.33 2.19
C ALA A 22 -15.42 2.50 2.27
N ARG A 23 -14.70 1.52 2.81
CA ARG A 23 -13.24 1.58 2.93
C ARG A 23 -12.58 1.38 1.59
N SER A 24 -13.02 0.39 0.81
CA SER A 24 -12.49 0.16 -0.53
C SER A 24 -12.79 1.36 -1.45
N ARG A 25 -14.00 1.94 -1.38
CA ARG A 25 -14.31 3.18 -2.12
C ARG A 25 -13.43 4.35 -1.70
N PHE A 26 -13.29 4.59 -0.40
CA PHE A 26 -12.42 5.64 0.12
C PHE A 26 -10.96 5.49 -0.34
N VAL A 27 -10.40 4.29 -0.25
CA VAL A 27 -9.04 3.99 -0.71
C VAL A 27 -8.92 4.20 -2.23
N ALA A 28 -9.93 3.79 -3.00
CA ALA A 28 -9.95 4.00 -4.45
C ALA A 28 -9.95 5.49 -4.78
N ASP A 29 -10.87 6.26 -4.20
CA ASP A 29 -10.98 7.69 -4.43
C ASP A 29 -9.72 8.44 -3.98
N TYR A 30 -9.11 8.01 -2.88
CA TYR A 30 -7.88 8.61 -2.35
C TYR A 30 -6.66 8.38 -3.27
N LEU A 31 -6.61 7.25 -4.00
CA LEU A 31 -5.49 6.87 -4.87
C LEU A 31 -5.77 7.09 -6.37
N THR A 32 -7.02 7.33 -6.77
CA THR A 32 -7.41 7.55 -8.16
C THR A 32 -6.99 8.93 -8.66
N GLY A 33 -6.69 9.04 -9.95
CA GLY A 33 -6.27 10.29 -10.59
C GLY A 33 -4.79 10.64 -10.37
N MET A 34 -4.01 9.73 -9.78
CA MET A 34 -2.57 9.92 -9.63
C MET A 34 -1.85 9.48 -10.91
N GLU A 35 -1.41 10.46 -11.70
CA GLU A 35 -0.40 10.27 -12.74
C GLU A 35 1.04 10.40 -12.19
N ASP A 36 1.16 10.50 -10.86
CA ASP A 36 2.39 10.89 -10.20
C ASP A 36 3.42 9.76 -10.09
N GLY A 37 4.69 10.14 -10.19
CA GLY A 37 5.82 9.24 -10.00
C GLY A 37 5.93 8.69 -8.58
N LEU A 38 6.85 7.73 -8.41
CA LEU A 38 7.04 6.96 -7.17
C LEU A 38 7.19 7.84 -5.92
N ASP A 39 7.90 8.97 -6.04
CA ASP A 39 8.18 9.89 -4.93
C ASP A 39 6.93 10.55 -4.33
N GLN A 40 5.85 10.65 -5.10
CA GLN A 40 4.56 11.16 -4.62
C GLN A 40 3.64 10.01 -4.19
N TRP A 41 3.71 8.86 -4.88
CA TRP A 41 2.89 7.69 -4.59
C TRP A 41 3.22 7.07 -3.22
N LEU A 42 4.51 6.97 -2.89
CA LEU A 42 4.97 6.34 -1.65
C LEU A 42 4.51 7.08 -0.39
N PRO A 43 4.81 8.38 -0.16
CA PRO A 43 4.40 9.05 1.06
C PRO A 43 2.89 9.08 1.25
N ARG A 44 2.14 9.15 0.15
CA ARG A 44 0.68 9.18 0.17
C ARG A 44 0.08 7.83 0.54
N THR A 45 0.60 6.74 0.00
CA THR A 45 0.18 5.40 0.44
C THR A 45 0.52 5.13 1.89
N GLU A 46 1.69 5.56 2.35
CA GLU A 46 2.08 5.43 3.76
C GLU A 46 1.14 6.23 4.69
N THR A 47 0.78 7.46 4.28
CA THR A 47 -0.24 8.27 4.98
C THR A 47 -1.59 7.55 5.02
N LEU A 48 -2.02 6.98 3.90
CA LEU A 48 -3.27 6.24 3.82
C LEU A 48 -3.28 5.00 4.71
N LEU A 49 -2.18 4.26 4.77
CA LEU A 49 -2.05 3.06 5.61
C LEU A 49 -2.12 3.37 7.12
N ALA A 50 -1.78 4.59 7.52
CA ALA A 50 -1.90 5.09 8.90
C ALA A 50 -3.24 5.80 9.18
N HIS A 51 -4.15 5.89 8.20
CA HIS A 51 -5.36 6.71 8.29
C HIS A 51 -6.39 6.18 9.29
N HIS A 52 -6.93 7.08 10.12
CA HIS A 52 -8.05 6.84 11.02
C HIS A 52 -9.29 7.61 10.56
N ALA A 53 -10.46 7.07 10.92
CA ALA A 53 -11.74 7.65 10.58
C ALA A 53 -11.85 9.12 11.06
N THR A 54 -12.23 10.00 10.13
CA THR A 54 -12.66 11.36 10.41
C THR A 54 -14.13 11.52 10.01
N GLN A 55 -14.74 12.69 10.17
CA GLN A 55 -16.11 12.92 9.70
C GLN A 55 -16.22 12.57 8.20
N GLY A 56 -16.88 11.44 7.91
CA GLY A 56 -17.11 10.97 6.54
C GLY A 56 -16.04 10.06 5.93
N SER A 57 -14.97 9.70 6.65
CA SER A 57 -13.97 8.71 6.16
C SER A 57 -13.89 7.47 7.04
N PRO A 58 -13.68 6.27 6.48
CA PRO A 58 -13.50 5.04 7.23
C PRO A 58 -12.06 4.88 7.75
N ASP A 59 -11.86 4.02 8.75
CA ASP A 59 -10.52 3.60 9.18
C ASP A 59 -9.83 2.74 8.11
N VAL A 60 -8.56 3.03 7.85
CA VAL A 60 -7.66 2.12 7.12
C VAL A 60 -6.76 1.40 8.11
N CYS A 61 -6.15 2.14 9.05
CA CYS A 61 -5.46 1.58 10.20
C CYS A 61 -6.48 1.24 11.29
N LEU A 62 -6.74 -0.06 11.49
CA LEU A 62 -7.77 -0.54 12.41
C LEU A 62 -7.23 -0.69 13.83
N HIS A 63 -7.97 -0.13 14.80
CA HIS A 63 -7.76 -0.35 16.24
C HIS A 63 -9.07 -0.77 16.89
N ARG A 64 -9.32 -2.08 17.01
CA ARG A 64 -10.44 -2.65 17.75
C ARG A 64 -9.87 -3.56 18.84
N GLY A 65 -10.56 -3.68 19.98
CA GLY A 65 -10.03 -4.30 21.21
C GLY A 65 -9.13 -5.53 20.99
N GLU A 66 -9.65 -6.58 20.37
CA GLU A 66 -8.89 -7.81 20.06
C GLU A 66 -8.50 -7.94 18.57
N TYR A 67 -8.76 -6.93 17.74
CA TYR A 67 -8.57 -7.00 16.29
C TYR A 67 -8.08 -5.66 15.73
N GLY A 68 -6.97 -5.66 14.99
CA GLY A 68 -6.44 -4.44 14.42
C GLY A 68 -5.37 -4.67 13.37
N THR A 69 -4.88 -3.57 12.80
CA THR A 69 -3.76 -3.59 11.87
C THR A 69 -2.50 -3.95 12.65
N VAL A 70 -1.92 -5.12 12.35
CA VAL A 70 -0.71 -5.62 13.02
C VAL A 70 0.57 -5.32 12.25
N SER A 71 0.46 -4.95 10.98
CA SER A 71 1.57 -4.53 10.13
C SER A 71 1.07 -3.87 8.85
N SER A 72 1.98 -3.24 8.12
CA SER A 72 1.77 -2.87 6.73
C SER A 72 3.01 -3.12 5.88
N THR A 73 2.82 -3.14 4.57
CA THR A 73 3.89 -3.33 3.59
C THR A 73 3.59 -2.50 2.36
N THR A 74 4.59 -1.76 1.91
CA THR A 74 4.55 -1.05 0.63
C THR A 74 5.67 -1.59 -0.25
N VAL A 75 5.31 -2.02 -1.47
CA VAL A 75 6.26 -2.50 -2.47
C VAL A 75 6.01 -1.74 -3.77
N ALA A 76 7.07 -1.19 -4.35
CA ALA A 76 7.03 -0.61 -5.68
C ALA A 76 7.97 -1.38 -6.61
N LEU A 77 7.41 -1.86 -7.71
CA LEU A 77 8.15 -2.51 -8.78
C LEU A 77 8.31 -1.51 -9.93
N THR A 78 9.54 -1.13 -10.22
CA THR A 78 9.84 -0.16 -11.29
C THR A 78 10.49 -0.85 -12.48
N GLY A 79 10.83 -0.08 -13.52
CA GLY A 79 11.49 -0.61 -14.71
C GLY A 79 12.92 -1.11 -14.47
N SER A 80 13.51 -0.83 -13.30
CA SER A 80 14.86 -1.29 -12.95
C SER A 80 14.93 -1.77 -11.49
N PRO A 81 15.83 -2.72 -11.16
CA PRO A 81 16.05 -3.19 -9.79
C PRO A 81 16.34 -2.05 -8.82
N GLU A 82 17.15 -1.07 -9.23
CA GLU A 82 17.64 0.04 -8.38
C GLU A 82 16.52 0.97 -7.95
N GLY A 83 15.44 1.06 -8.73
CA GLY A 83 14.26 1.85 -8.38
C GLY A 83 13.23 1.07 -7.56
N ALA A 84 13.45 -0.22 -7.27
CA ALA A 84 12.51 -0.99 -6.46
C ALA A 84 12.50 -0.49 -5.01
N VAL A 85 11.31 -0.45 -4.42
CA VAL A 85 11.11 -0.03 -3.03
C VAL A 85 10.40 -1.14 -2.26
N PHE A 86 10.86 -1.39 -1.04
CA PHE A 86 10.19 -2.26 -0.09
C PHE A 86 10.30 -1.69 1.32
N ARG A 87 9.14 -1.34 1.88
CA ARG A 87 9.01 -0.79 3.22
C ARG A 87 8.04 -1.63 4.04
N TYR A 88 8.40 -1.88 5.30
CA TYR A 88 7.64 -2.73 6.21
C TYR A 88 7.49 -2.05 7.56
N THR A 89 6.27 -2.06 8.10
CA THR A 89 5.98 -1.51 9.42
C THR A 89 5.51 -2.63 10.34
N PRO A 90 6.29 -3.04 11.37
CA PRO A 90 5.98 -4.16 12.26
C PRO A 90 5.00 -3.78 13.38
N GLY A 91 3.86 -3.20 13.02
CA GLY A 91 2.80 -2.78 13.93
C GLY A 91 1.79 -1.88 13.22
N PRO A 92 0.81 -1.30 13.95
CA PRO A 92 -0.10 -0.32 13.36
C PRO A 92 0.70 0.86 12.79
N PRO A 93 0.56 1.20 11.48
CA PRO A 93 1.37 2.23 10.83
C PRO A 93 1.26 3.63 11.45
N CYS A 94 0.18 3.92 12.17
CA CYS A 94 0.03 5.18 12.90
C CYS A 94 0.86 5.26 14.20
N GLN A 95 1.40 4.13 14.68
CA GLN A 95 2.07 4.02 15.98
C GLN A 95 3.48 3.40 15.88
N SER A 96 3.83 2.86 14.72
CA SER A 96 5.04 2.05 14.52
C SER A 96 5.93 2.66 13.45
N GLU A 97 7.24 2.53 13.64
CA GLU A 97 8.23 3.00 12.68
C GLU A 97 8.29 2.09 11.44
N THR A 98 8.41 2.72 10.26
CA THR A 98 8.59 2.02 8.99
C THR A 98 10.06 1.71 8.75
N ILE A 99 10.37 0.45 8.46
CA ILE A 99 11.71 -0.02 8.13
C ILE A 99 11.86 -0.08 6.61
N ASP A 100 12.93 0.52 6.09
CA ASP A 100 13.26 0.49 4.67
C ASP A 100 14.15 -0.72 4.34
N PHE A 101 13.56 -1.69 3.65
CA PHE A 101 14.24 -2.90 3.14
C PHE A 101 14.60 -2.80 1.66
N SER A 102 14.43 -1.62 1.04
CA SER A 102 14.72 -1.42 -0.39
C SER A 102 16.15 -1.83 -0.77
N PRO A 103 17.22 -1.53 0.01
CA PRO A 103 18.57 -1.98 -0.35
C PRO A 103 18.72 -3.49 -0.48
N ALA A 104 18.05 -4.26 0.39
CA ALA A 104 18.07 -5.72 0.35
C ALA A 104 17.29 -6.26 -0.85
N LEU A 105 16.11 -5.67 -1.15
CA LEU A 105 15.32 -6.04 -2.32
C LEU A 105 16.07 -5.72 -3.62
N GLN A 106 16.65 -4.53 -3.72
CA GLN A 106 17.43 -4.09 -4.88
C GLN A 106 18.58 -5.06 -5.16
N LYS A 107 19.36 -5.42 -4.13
CA LYS A 107 20.42 -6.43 -4.27
C LYS A 107 19.88 -7.77 -4.79
N LEU A 108 18.80 -8.27 -4.19
CA LEU A 108 18.19 -9.55 -4.59
C LEU A 108 17.65 -9.53 -6.03
N LEU A 109 17.16 -8.39 -6.51
CA LEU A 109 16.68 -8.23 -7.88
C LEU A 109 17.81 -8.08 -8.89
N SER A 110 18.90 -7.41 -8.53
CA SER A 110 20.08 -7.29 -9.39
C SER A 110 20.79 -8.63 -9.57
N ASP A 111 21.01 -9.38 -8.48
CA ASP A 111 21.66 -10.70 -8.53
C ASP A 111 20.89 -11.69 -9.43
N ARG A 112 19.55 -11.59 -9.48
CA ARG A 112 18.69 -12.49 -10.27
C ARG A 112 18.59 -12.16 -11.77
N ARG A 113 19.15 -11.04 -12.23
CA ARG A 113 19.18 -10.69 -13.67
C ARG A 113 20.45 -11.17 -14.37
N GLU A 114 21.43 -11.65 -13.61
CA GLU A 114 22.70 -12.17 -14.12
C GLU A 114 22.66 -13.69 -14.40
N ASP A 115 21.54 -14.36 -14.06
CA ASP A 115 21.21 -15.76 -14.37
C ASP A 115 20.29 -15.89 -15.61
#